data_AF-A0A2P5ECF8-F1
#
_entry.id   AF-A0A2P5ECF8-F1
#
_cell.length_a   1.000
_cell.length_b   1.000
_cell.length_c   1.000
_cell.angle_alpha   90.00
_cell.angle_beta   90.00
_cell.angle_gamma   90.00
#
_symmetry.space_group_name_H-M   'P 1'
#
loop_
_entity.id
_entity.type
_entity.pdbx_description
1 polymer ?
#
loop_
_entity_poly.entity_id
_entity_poly.type
_entity_poly.pdbx_seq_one_letter_code
_entity_poly.pdbx_strand_id
1 'polypeptide(L)'
;MEAKVYKVAIGTESFSSTVDFAVENPDIGSTVTSGWRNSSLHVATIGGNKVFIENILQYSDVFTTNSKGETALHIAARLGHVEVATCLIEHVESLPRQEEDPDWLTMVNQEGNTALHEAVRYGHFAMVELLIRKRPLLASSTNGDGESPLFMAVDRKFYRIARHILEKFPNCSDSGRNGMNVMHAAVIRLHYISFRFYSLVQSKFP
;
A
#
# COMPACT_ATOMS: atom_id res chain seq x y z
N MET A 1 -26.16 -12.72 15.44
CA MET A 1 -25.32 -13.00 14.26
C MET A 1 -25.63 -14.40 13.79
N GLU A 2 -26.28 -14.54 12.64
CA GLU A 2 -26.83 -15.81 12.17
C GLU A 2 -25.77 -16.76 11.61
N ALA A 3 -25.99 -18.08 11.77
CA ALA A 3 -25.10 -19.16 11.35
C ALA A 3 -24.71 -19.17 9.85
N LYS A 4 -25.41 -18.40 9.00
CA LYS A 4 -25.06 -18.17 7.60
C LYS A 4 -23.75 -17.40 7.43
N VAL A 5 -23.46 -16.46 8.35
CA VAL A 5 -22.25 -15.62 8.33
C VAL A 5 -20.96 -16.47 8.39
N TYR A 6 -20.97 -17.54 9.17
CA TYR A 6 -19.82 -18.44 9.29
C TYR A 6 -19.66 -19.39 8.10
N LYS A 7 -20.76 -19.81 7.46
CA LYS A 7 -20.74 -20.75 6.31
C LYS A 7 -20.14 -20.14 5.04
N VAL A 8 -20.37 -18.85 4.84
CA VAL A 8 -19.74 -18.04 3.81
C VAL A 8 -18.23 -17.89 4.07
N ALA A 9 -17.83 -17.64 5.32
CA ALA A 9 -16.43 -17.44 5.69
C ALA A 9 -15.55 -18.71 5.62
N ILE A 10 -16.14 -19.90 5.78
CA ILE A 10 -15.43 -21.20 5.72
C ILE A 10 -15.34 -21.79 4.30
N GLY A 11 -15.72 -21.04 3.26
CA GLY A 11 -15.58 -21.47 1.87
C GLY A 11 -16.49 -22.64 1.46
N THR A 12 -17.56 -22.92 2.24
CA THR A 12 -18.49 -24.01 1.95
C THR A 12 -19.59 -23.64 0.94
N GLU A 13 -19.67 -22.38 0.53
CA GLU A 13 -20.64 -21.89 -0.48
C GLU A 13 -19.94 -21.07 -1.57
N SER A 14 -20.54 -21.06 -2.77
CA SER A 14 -20.04 -20.39 -3.97
C SER A 14 -19.89 -18.88 -3.76
N PHE A 15 -18.95 -18.24 -4.47
CA PHE A 15 -18.79 -16.77 -4.46
C PHE A 15 -20.08 -16.02 -4.81
N SER A 16 -20.99 -16.60 -5.62
CA SER A 16 -22.32 -16.04 -5.88
C SER A 16 -23.07 -15.77 -4.57
N SER A 17 -23.08 -16.74 -3.65
CA SER A 17 -23.76 -16.67 -2.37
C SER A 17 -23.23 -15.55 -1.47
N THR A 18 -21.93 -15.24 -1.56
CA THR A 18 -21.31 -14.16 -0.79
C THR A 18 -21.67 -12.76 -1.30
N VAL A 19 -21.88 -12.63 -2.62
CA VAL A 19 -22.28 -11.37 -3.26
C VAL A 19 -23.78 -11.14 -3.05
N ASP A 20 -24.60 -12.16 -3.28
CA ASP A 20 -26.03 -12.13 -3.02
C ASP A 20 -26.30 -11.75 -1.55
N PHE A 21 -25.51 -12.29 -0.62
CA PHE A 21 -25.57 -11.91 0.80
C PHE A 21 -25.19 -10.46 1.07
N ALA A 22 -24.16 -9.92 0.40
CA ALA A 22 -23.77 -8.52 0.56
C ALA A 22 -24.84 -7.56 0.00
N VAL A 23 -25.51 -7.94 -1.10
CA VAL A 23 -26.66 -7.21 -1.66
C VAL A 23 -27.85 -7.23 -0.71
N GLU A 24 -28.12 -8.38 -0.08
CA GLU A 24 -29.20 -8.54 0.91
C GLU A 24 -28.92 -7.80 2.24
N ASN A 25 -27.65 -7.44 2.51
CA ASN A 25 -27.22 -6.79 3.75
C ASN A 25 -26.35 -5.55 3.44
N PRO A 26 -26.94 -4.44 2.95
CA PRO A 26 -26.19 -3.27 2.51
C PRO A 26 -25.34 -2.62 3.61
N ASP A 27 -25.68 -2.82 4.88
CA ASP A 27 -24.89 -2.35 6.02
C ASP A 27 -23.56 -3.10 6.19
N ILE A 28 -23.34 -4.24 5.50
CA ILE A 28 -22.16 -5.08 5.70
C ILE A 28 -20.85 -4.35 5.39
N GLY A 29 -20.86 -3.39 4.46
CA GLY A 29 -19.71 -2.52 4.16
C GLY A 29 -19.29 -1.65 5.34
N SER A 30 -20.25 -1.28 6.20
CA SER A 30 -20.03 -0.45 7.40
C SER A 30 -19.69 -1.27 8.65
N THR A 31 -19.96 -2.58 8.63
CA THR A 31 -19.65 -3.45 9.77
C THR A 31 -18.14 -3.70 9.88
N VAL A 32 -17.63 -3.65 11.12
CA VAL A 32 -16.20 -3.83 11.40
C VAL A 32 -15.95 -4.95 12.40
N THR A 33 -14.84 -5.66 12.26
CA THR A 33 -14.44 -6.73 13.19
C THR A 33 -14.18 -6.21 14.60
N SER A 34 -14.55 -6.96 15.64
CA SER A 34 -14.17 -6.65 17.03
C SER A 34 -12.64 -6.68 17.18
N GLY A 35 -12.05 -5.61 17.73
CA GLY A 35 -10.61 -5.46 17.91
C GLY A 35 -9.97 -4.60 16.82
N TRP A 36 -9.67 -5.19 15.67
CA TRP A 36 -8.93 -4.51 14.58
C TRP A 36 -9.75 -3.51 13.77
N ARG A 37 -11.07 -3.45 13.99
CA ARG A 37 -12.01 -2.62 13.22
C ARG A 37 -11.85 -2.76 11.70
N ASN A 38 -11.52 -3.95 11.21
CA ASN A 38 -11.44 -4.22 9.78
C ASN A 38 -12.85 -4.23 9.19
N SER A 39 -13.10 -3.42 8.15
CA SER A 39 -14.30 -3.54 7.32
C SER A 39 -14.26 -4.81 6.44
N SER A 40 -15.38 -5.12 5.79
CA SER A 40 -15.46 -6.19 4.78
C SER A 40 -14.35 -6.09 3.73
N LEU A 41 -14.07 -4.86 3.25
CA LEU A 41 -13.02 -4.59 2.27
C LEU A 41 -11.61 -4.89 2.79
N HIS A 42 -11.32 -4.59 4.05
CA HIS A 42 -10.04 -4.96 4.67
C HIS A 42 -9.88 -6.49 4.72
N VAL A 43 -10.91 -7.22 5.17
CA VAL A 43 -10.88 -8.69 5.27
C VAL A 43 -10.71 -9.32 3.89
N ALA A 44 -11.45 -8.82 2.89
CA ALA A 44 -11.33 -9.25 1.50
C ALA A 44 -9.91 -9.03 0.95
N THR A 45 -9.30 -7.89 1.29
CA THR A 45 -7.96 -7.53 0.83
C THR A 45 -6.90 -8.44 1.44
N ILE A 46 -7.06 -8.82 2.72
CA ILE A 46 -6.21 -9.82 3.39
C ILE A 46 -6.29 -11.16 2.64
N GLY A 47 -7.48 -11.57 2.19
CA GLY A 47 -7.66 -12.79 1.41
C GLY A 47 -7.10 -12.75 -0.01
N GLY A 48 -6.84 -11.55 -0.57
CA GLY A 48 -6.24 -11.38 -1.90
C GLY A 48 -7.11 -11.80 -3.09
N ASN A 49 -8.39 -12.05 -2.86
CA ASN A 49 -9.29 -12.48 -3.92
C ASN A 49 -9.84 -11.28 -4.70
N LYS A 50 -9.23 -11.02 -5.88
CA LYS A 50 -9.61 -9.94 -6.80
C LYS A 50 -11.11 -9.97 -7.16
N VAL A 51 -11.64 -11.15 -7.51
CA VAL A 51 -13.04 -11.31 -7.95
C VAL A 51 -13.99 -10.91 -6.82
N PHE A 52 -13.67 -11.31 -5.59
CA PHE A 52 -14.47 -10.91 -4.44
C PHE A 52 -14.41 -9.40 -4.18
N ILE A 53 -13.22 -8.80 -4.29
CA ILE A 53 -13.02 -7.34 -4.16
C ILE A 53 -13.88 -6.57 -5.16
N GLU A 54 -13.84 -6.94 -6.44
CA GLU A 54 -14.62 -6.28 -7.51
C GLU A 54 -16.13 -6.25 -7.19
N ASN A 55 -16.66 -7.32 -6.60
CA ASN A 55 -18.09 -7.41 -6.27
C ASN A 55 -18.51 -6.58 -5.05
N ILE A 56 -17.64 -6.48 -4.03
CA ILE A 56 -17.97 -5.74 -2.79
C ILE A 56 -17.62 -4.25 -2.86
N LEU A 57 -16.79 -3.84 -3.83
CA LEU A 57 -16.31 -2.46 -3.97
C LEU A 57 -17.46 -1.46 -4.10
N GLN A 58 -18.48 -1.79 -4.88
CA GLN A 58 -19.67 -0.95 -5.07
C GLN A 58 -20.49 -0.70 -3.78
N TYR A 59 -20.27 -1.51 -2.74
CA TYR A 59 -20.97 -1.42 -1.44
C TYR A 59 -20.03 -1.03 -0.30
N SER A 60 -18.77 -0.72 -0.59
CA SER A 60 -17.73 -0.48 0.41
C SER A 60 -17.13 0.90 0.25
N ASP A 61 -16.91 1.58 1.36
CA ASP A 61 -16.12 2.81 1.37
C ASP A 61 -14.62 2.48 1.38
N VAL A 62 -13.94 2.77 0.26
CA VAL A 62 -12.50 2.58 0.06
C VAL A 62 -11.63 3.50 0.92
N PHE A 63 -12.19 4.59 1.47
CA PHE A 63 -11.52 5.53 2.35
C PHE A 63 -11.57 5.11 3.82
N THR A 64 -12.42 4.14 4.17
CA THR A 64 -12.53 3.62 5.54
C THR A 64 -11.18 3.08 6.03
N THR A 65 -10.85 3.42 7.28
CA THR A 65 -9.63 2.95 7.95
C THR A 65 -9.92 2.00 9.10
N ASN A 66 -9.03 1.03 9.31
CA ASN A 66 -9.09 0.11 10.44
C ASN A 66 -8.50 0.73 11.74
N SER A 67 -8.38 -0.05 12.81
CA SER A 67 -7.88 0.43 14.11
C SER A 67 -6.41 0.89 14.11
N LYS A 68 -5.66 0.59 13.04
CA LYS A 68 -4.28 1.03 12.80
C LYS A 68 -4.20 2.23 11.84
N GLY A 69 -5.35 2.81 11.46
CA GLY A 69 -5.42 3.87 10.46
C GLY A 69 -5.18 3.38 9.03
N GLU A 70 -5.23 2.08 8.79
CA GLU A 70 -4.91 1.51 7.48
C GLU A 70 -6.15 1.48 6.61
N THR A 71 -5.99 1.87 5.34
CA THR A 71 -6.98 1.58 4.30
C THR A 71 -6.73 0.19 3.70
N ALA A 72 -7.67 -0.28 2.88
CA ALA A 72 -7.47 -1.49 2.08
C ALA A 72 -6.18 -1.43 1.23
N LEU A 73 -5.81 -0.26 0.69
CA LEU A 73 -4.58 -0.12 -0.10
C LEU A 73 -3.31 -0.36 0.72
N HIS A 74 -3.28 0.04 2.00
CA HIS A 74 -2.16 -0.25 2.89
C HIS A 74 -1.98 -1.76 3.08
N ILE A 75 -3.07 -2.49 3.29
CA ILE A 75 -3.05 -3.95 3.43
C ILE A 75 -2.60 -4.58 2.11
N ALA A 76 -3.17 -4.19 0.98
CA ALA A 76 -2.78 -4.71 -0.34
C ALA A 76 -1.29 -4.48 -0.60
N ALA A 77 -0.79 -3.28 -0.27
CA ALA A 77 0.61 -2.92 -0.45
C ALA A 77 1.55 -3.72 0.46
N ARG A 78 1.17 -3.93 1.72
CA ARG A 78 1.91 -4.78 2.67
C ARG A 78 1.98 -6.23 2.22
N LEU A 79 0.89 -6.77 1.69
CA LEU A 79 0.80 -8.17 1.27
C LEU A 79 1.30 -8.39 -0.16
N GLY A 80 1.52 -7.32 -0.92
CA GLY A 80 1.97 -7.40 -2.32
C GLY A 80 0.86 -7.81 -3.29
N HIS A 81 -0.41 -7.61 -2.94
CA HIS A 81 -1.57 -7.97 -3.76
C HIS A 81 -1.81 -6.93 -4.87
N VAL A 82 -0.99 -6.97 -5.93
CA VAL A 82 -0.95 -5.95 -7.00
C VAL A 82 -2.27 -5.84 -7.75
N GLU A 83 -2.91 -6.96 -8.04
CA GLU A 83 -4.19 -7.02 -8.75
C GLU A 83 -5.31 -6.41 -7.91
N VAL A 84 -5.32 -6.68 -6.60
CA VAL A 84 -6.27 -6.05 -5.68
C VAL A 84 -6.03 -4.54 -5.61
N ALA A 85 -4.78 -4.10 -5.43
CA ALA A 85 -4.46 -2.67 -5.43
C ALA A 85 -4.87 -1.99 -6.73
N THR A 86 -4.70 -2.65 -7.87
CA THR A 86 -5.13 -2.14 -9.18
C THR A 86 -6.65 -1.90 -9.20
N CYS A 87 -7.45 -2.89 -8.78
CA CYS A 87 -8.90 -2.74 -8.69
C CYS A 87 -9.32 -1.58 -7.78
N LEU A 88 -8.69 -1.46 -6.60
CA LEU A 88 -9.03 -0.40 -5.66
C LEU A 88 -8.72 0.99 -6.24
N ILE A 89 -7.56 1.14 -6.89
CA ILE A 89 -7.15 2.40 -7.52
C ILE A 89 -8.09 2.76 -8.67
N GLU A 90 -8.40 1.81 -9.55
CA GLU A 90 -9.33 2.03 -10.67
C GLU A 90 -10.73 2.40 -10.18
N HIS A 91 -11.20 1.76 -9.10
CA HIS A 91 -12.47 2.12 -8.50
C HIS A 91 -12.46 3.56 -7.99
N VAL A 92 -11.45 3.97 -7.21
CA VAL A 92 -11.31 5.35 -6.73
C VAL A 92 -11.21 6.36 -7.87
N GLU A 93 -10.48 6.03 -8.94
CA GLU A 93 -10.37 6.88 -10.13
C GLU A 93 -11.69 7.04 -10.89
N SER A 94 -12.61 6.07 -10.78
CA SER A 94 -13.95 6.11 -11.38
C SER A 94 -14.99 6.88 -10.56
N LEU A 95 -14.72 7.11 -9.26
CA LEU A 95 -15.61 7.88 -8.40
C LEU A 95 -15.58 9.36 -8.80
N PRO A 96 -16.71 10.09 -8.66
CA PRO A 96 -16.75 11.53 -8.90
C PRO A 96 -15.86 12.23 -7.87
N ARG A 97 -14.72 12.79 -8.30
CA ARG A 97 -13.82 13.56 -7.42
C ARG A 97 -14.41 14.93 -7.13
N GLN A 98 -14.47 15.29 -5.86
CA GLN A 98 -14.63 16.67 -5.44
C GLN A 98 -13.25 17.32 -5.35
N GLU A 99 -13.16 18.63 -5.58
CA GLU A 99 -11.88 19.36 -5.52
C GLU A 99 -11.22 19.27 -4.13
N GLU A 100 -12.01 19.00 -3.09
CA GLU A 100 -11.58 18.90 -1.70
C GLU A 100 -11.21 17.47 -1.27
N ASP A 101 -11.43 16.46 -2.12
CA ASP A 101 -11.16 15.08 -1.73
C ASP A 101 -9.66 14.88 -1.53
N PRO A 102 -9.23 14.38 -0.36
CA PRO A 102 -7.82 14.08 -0.13
C PRO A 102 -7.36 13.02 -1.13
N ASP A 103 -6.15 13.17 -1.66
CA ASP A 103 -5.59 12.17 -2.55
C ASP A 103 -5.43 10.85 -1.77
N TRP A 104 -6.31 9.90 -2.05
CA TRP A 104 -6.39 8.62 -1.38
C TRP A 104 -5.05 7.86 -1.38
N LEU A 105 -4.23 8.01 -2.43
CA LEU A 105 -2.90 7.40 -2.52
C LEU A 105 -1.93 7.97 -1.48
N THR A 106 -2.18 9.18 -0.98
CA THR A 106 -1.36 9.90 0.00
C THR A 106 -1.82 9.69 1.44
N MET A 107 -2.94 8.98 1.67
CA MET A 107 -3.37 8.63 3.03
C MET A 107 -2.27 7.86 3.76
N VAL A 108 -2.15 8.13 5.06
CA VAL A 108 -1.16 7.53 5.94
C VAL A 108 -1.83 6.74 7.07
N ASN A 109 -1.22 5.64 7.47
CA ASN A 109 -1.61 4.90 8.67
C ASN A 109 -1.07 5.57 9.95
N GLN A 110 -1.30 4.95 11.11
CA GLN A 110 -0.83 5.49 12.41
C GLN A 110 0.70 5.63 12.53
N GLU A 111 1.48 4.92 11.72
CA GLU A 111 2.94 5.07 11.65
C GLU A 111 3.37 6.17 10.67
N GLY A 112 2.42 6.90 10.08
CA GLY A 112 2.68 7.85 9.01
C GLY A 112 3.06 7.20 7.68
N ASN A 113 2.97 5.87 7.55
CA ASN A 113 3.30 5.19 6.29
C ASN A 113 2.15 5.38 5.29
N THR A 114 2.48 5.80 4.07
CA THR A 114 1.61 5.60 2.90
C THR A 114 1.68 4.15 2.43
N ALA A 115 0.79 3.75 1.52
CA ALA A 115 0.86 2.46 0.85
C ALA A 115 2.24 2.20 0.17
N LEU A 116 2.91 3.23 -0.35
CA LEU A 116 4.24 3.09 -0.93
C LEU A 116 5.28 2.70 0.12
N HIS A 117 5.22 3.29 1.32
CA HIS A 117 6.12 2.91 2.42
C HIS A 117 5.91 1.44 2.83
N GLU A 118 4.66 0.96 2.90
CA GLU A 118 4.38 -0.46 3.18
C GLU A 118 4.92 -1.37 2.06
N ALA A 119 4.68 -1.04 0.79
CA ALA A 119 5.22 -1.81 -0.34
C ALA A 119 6.75 -1.92 -0.30
N VAL A 120 7.45 -0.81 0.00
CA VAL A 120 8.90 -0.79 0.14
C VAL A 120 9.34 -1.57 1.38
N ARG A 121 8.66 -1.41 2.52
CA ARG A 121 8.97 -2.08 3.79
C ARG A 121 9.06 -3.59 3.64
N TYR A 122 8.17 -4.17 2.83
CA TYR A 122 8.07 -5.60 2.57
C TYR A 122 8.72 -6.05 1.24
N GLY A 123 9.30 -5.14 0.47
CA GLY A 123 10.09 -5.47 -0.72
C GLY A 123 9.27 -5.83 -1.96
N HIS A 124 8.00 -5.42 -2.04
CA HIS A 124 7.09 -5.75 -3.12
C HIS A 124 7.33 -4.87 -4.35
N PHE A 125 8.32 -5.22 -5.18
CA PHE A 125 8.74 -4.43 -6.34
C PHE A 125 7.58 -4.08 -7.29
N ALA A 126 6.75 -5.06 -7.66
CA ALA A 126 5.63 -4.84 -8.60
C ALA A 126 4.57 -3.87 -8.02
N MET A 127 4.38 -3.90 -6.70
CA MET A 127 3.51 -2.93 -6.02
C MET A 127 4.11 -1.52 -6.01
N VAL A 128 5.42 -1.41 -5.75
CA VAL A 128 6.14 -0.12 -5.84
C VAL A 128 6.02 0.47 -7.25
N GLU A 129 6.24 -0.35 -8.28
CA GLU A 129 6.11 0.07 -9.68
C GLU A 129 4.69 0.57 -9.99
N LEU A 130 3.66 -0.15 -9.56
CA LEU A 130 2.27 0.26 -9.73
C LEU A 130 2.01 1.64 -9.08
N LEU A 131 2.39 1.79 -7.80
CA LEU A 131 2.11 3.01 -7.03
C LEU A 131 2.86 4.22 -7.57
N ILE A 132 4.15 4.07 -7.92
CA ILE A 132 4.94 5.15 -8.51
C ILE A 132 4.44 5.52 -9.90
N ARG A 133 4.05 4.54 -10.72
CA ARG A 133 3.46 4.82 -12.04
C ARG A 133 2.16 5.62 -11.91
N LYS A 134 1.33 5.31 -10.92
CA LYS A 134 0.07 6.03 -10.66
C LYS A 134 0.30 7.41 -10.07
N ARG A 135 1.23 7.55 -9.13
CA ARG A 135 1.57 8.84 -8.52
C ARG A 135 3.05 8.93 -8.12
N PRO A 136 3.93 9.47 -8.98
CA PRO A 136 5.37 9.58 -8.69
C PRO A 136 5.68 10.41 -7.44
N LEU A 137 4.86 11.43 -7.15
CA LEU A 137 5.02 12.29 -5.98
C LEU A 137 4.93 11.55 -4.64
N LEU A 138 4.43 10.32 -4.59
CA LEU A 138 4.49 9.52 -3.36
C LEU A 138 5.94 9.30 -2.87
N ALA A 139 6.90 9.30 -3.79
CA ALA A 139 8.32 9.13 -3.46
C ALA A 139 8.97 10.37 -2.79
N SER A 140 8.29 11.52 -2.71
CA SER A 140 8.77 12.68 -1.95
C SER A 140 8.31 12.68 -0.49
N SER A 141 7.33 11.85 -0.13
CA SER A 141 6.80 11.78 1.23
C SER A 141 7.78 11.08 2.19
N THR A 142 7.64 11.38 3.48
CA THR A 142 8.34 10.68 4.58
C THR A 142 7.29 10.18 5.56
N ASN A 143 7.56 9.04 6.20
CA ASN A 143 6.68 8.49 7.23
C ASN A 143 6.87 9.19 8.59
N GLY A 144 6.20 8.68 9.63
CA GLY A 144 6.28 9.23 10.99
C GLY A 144 7.69 9.21 11.60
N ASP A 145 8.57 8.34 11.11
CA ASP A 145 9.99 8.27 11.53
C ASP A 145 10.91 9.19 10.70
N GLY A 146 10.35 9.95 9.75
CA GLY A 146 11.12 10.78 8.81
C GLY A 146 11.83 9.97 7.72
N GLU A 147 11.43 8.71 7.49
CA GLU A 147 12.02 7.85 6.47
C GLU A 147 11.30 8.02 5.13
N SER A 148 12.05 8.33 4.07
CA SER A 148 11.53 8.29 2.70
C SER A 148 11.47 6.86 2.16
N PRO A 149 10.65 6.59 1.14
CA PRO A 149 10.65 5.31 0.44
C PRO A 149 12.03 4.93 -0.13
N LEU A 150 12.81 5.91 -0.60
CA LEU A 150 14.16 5.66 -1.09
C LEU A 150 15.11 5.24 0.05
N PHE A 151 15.05 5.95 1.19
CA PHE A 151 15.84 5.61 2.38
C PHE A 151 15.53 4.20 2.86
N MET A 152 14.24 3.86 3.01
CA MET A 152 13.82 2.52 3.42
C MET A 152 14.32 1.44 2.47
N ALA A 153 14.24 1.67 1.16
CA ALA A 153 14.71 0.72 0.15
C ALA A 153 16.22 0.47 0.25
N VAL A 154 17.03 1.51 0.45
CA VAL A 154 18.48 1.39 0.60
C VAL A 154 18.85 0.75 1.94
N ASP A 155 18.23 1.18 3.04
CA ASP A 155 18.48 0.63 4.38
C ASP A 155 18.18 -0.88 4.44
N ARG A 156 17.15 -1.31 3.73
CA ARG A 156 16.74 -2.73 3.60
C ARG A 156 17.46 -3.50 2.47
N LYS A 157 18.41 -2.87 1.77
CA LYS A 157 19.15 -3.46 0.63
C LYS A 157 18.28 -3.87 -0.56
N PHE A 158 17.09 -3.27 -0.71
CA PHE A 158 16.20 -3.44 -1.87
C PHE A 158 16.65 -2.55 -3.04
N TYR A 159 17.87 -2.79 -3.54
CA TYR A 159 18.49 -1.93 -4.56
C TYR A 159 17.71 -1.85 -5.88
N ARG A 160 16.94 -2.89 -6.24
CA ARG A 160 16.04 -2.85 -7.40
C ARG A 160 14.92 -1.83 -7.23
N ILE A 161 14.32 -1.78 -6.04
CA ILE A 161 13.30 -0.80 -5.67
C ILE A 161 13.91 0.61 -5.62
N ALA A 162 15.05 0.76 -4.94
CA ALA A 162 15.74 2.05 -4.83
C ALA A 162 16.08 2.63 -6.22
N ARG A 163 16.60 1.79 -7.12
CA ARG A 163 16.89 2.18 -8.50
C ARG A 163 15.63 2.60 -9.25
N HIS A 164 14.55 1.84 -9.12
CA HIS A 164 13.28 2.17 -9.78
C HIS A 164 12.71 3.51 -9.29
N ILE A 165 12.76 3.78 -7.98
CA ILE A 165 12.35 5.07 -7.41
C ILE A 165 13.18 6.21 -8.03
N LEU A 166 14.51 6.10 -8.04
CA LEU A 166 15.40 7.11 -8.60
C LEU A 166 15.21 7.31 -10.11
N GLU A 167 14.95 6.25 -10.87
CA GLU A 167 14.74 6.32 -12.32
C GLU A 167 13.41 6.98 -12.67
N LYS A 168 12.35 6.73 -11.89
CA LYS A 168 11.00 7.27 -12.15
C LYS A 168 10.79 8.64 -11.51
N PHE A 169 11.47 8.93 -10.42
CA PHE A 169 11.35 10.20 -9.71
C PHE A 169 12.70 10.62 -9.09
N PRO A 170 13.62 11.21 -9.88
CA PRO A 170 14.95 11.60 -9.41
C PRO A 170 14.96 12.60 -8.24
N ASN A 171 13.90 13.41 -8.11
CA ASN A 171 13.71 14.40 -7.05
C ASN A 171 12.99 13.81 -5.82
N CYS A 172 13.04 12.49 -5.62
CA CYS A 172 12.50 11.85 -4.42
C CYS A 172 13.21 12.33 -3.16
N SER A 173 12.53 12.26 -2.02
CA SER A 173 13.16 12.57 -0.74
C SER A 173 14.24 11.53 -0.44
N ASP A 174 15.39 11.99 0.06
CA ASP A 174 16.48 11.15 0.54
C ASP A 174 16.56 11.11 2.08
N SER A 175 15.57 11.68 2.77
CA SER A 175 15.53 11.76 4.23
C SER A 175 15.37 10.40 4.89
N GLY A 176 16.02 10.23 6.02
CA GLY A 176 15.93 9.07 6.89
C GLY A 176 15.79 9.44 8.36
N ARG A 177 15.46 8.44 9.17
CA ARG A 177 15.38 8.58 10.63
C ARG A 177 16.68 9.12 11.24
N ASN A 178 16.56 9.81 12.36
CA ASN A 178 17.67 10.38 13.13
C ASN A 178 18.55 11.37 12.34
N GLY A 179 17.99 12.08 11.35
CA GLY A 179 18.73 13.02 10.50
C GLY A 179 19.69 12.35 9.52
N MET A 180 19.62 11.02 9.36
CA MET A 180 20.33 10.33 8.29
C MET A 180 19.71 10.67 6.94
N ASN A 181 20.47 10.42 5.87
CA ASN A 181 19.96 10.42 4.52
C ASN A 181 20.31 9.09 3.82
N VAL A 182 19.82 8.92 2.59
CA VAL A 182 20.06 7.73 1.77
C VAL A 182 21.55 7.41 1.62
N MET A 183 22.42 8.41 1.53
CA MET A 183 23.86 8.19 1.41
C MET A 183 24.47 7.61 2.68
N HIS A 184 24.06 8.09 3.87
CA HIS A 184 24.45 7.49 5.14
C HIS A 184 24.05 6.01 5.19
N ALA A 185 22.79 5.70 4.83
CA ALA A 185 22.32 4.32 4.76
C ALA A 185 23.11 3.49 3.74
N ALA A 186 23.38 4.03 2.55
CA ALA A 186 24.14 3.34 1.51
C ALA A 186 25.54 2.96 2.02
N VAL A 187 26.27 3.89 2.62
CA VAL A 187 27.61 3.64 3.19
C VAL A 187 27.54 2.55 4.26
N ILE A 188 26.65 2.70 5.24
CA ILE A 188 26.48 1.71 6.34
C ILE A 188 26.16 0.30 5.80
N ARG A 189 25.30 0.20 4.78
CA ARG A 189 24.87 -1.09 4.22
C ARG A 189 25.86 -1.66 3.19
N LEU A 190 26.64 -0.82 2.50
CA LEU A 190 27.69 -1.21 1.53
C LEU A 190 28.98 -1.66 2.20
N HIS A 191 29.29 -1.22 3.42
CA HIS A 191 30.43 -1.73 4.20
C HIS A 191 30.31 -3.22 4.57
N TYR A 192 29.25 -3.91 4.13
CA TYR A 192 29.18 -5.37 4.11
C TYR A 192 29.63 -6.02 2.78
N ILE A 193 29.60 -5.36 1.60
CA ILE A 193 30.14 -5.89 0.32
C ILE A 193 30.53 -4.74 -0.69
N SER A 194 31.84 -4.53 -0.87
CA SER A 194 32.60 -4.14 -2.09
C SER A 194 32.02 -3.17 -3.16
N PHE A 195 32.51 -1.92 -3.14
CA PHE A 195 32.93 -0.99 -4.24
C PHE A 195 32.09 -0.69 -5.51
N ARG A 196 31.07 -1.47 -5.89
CA ARG A 196 30.42 -1.29 -7.23
C ARG A 196 29.32 -0.24 -7.34
N PHE A 197 28.77 0.24 -6.22
CA PHE A 197 27.65 1.20 -6.25
C PHE A 197 28.11 2.66 -6.31
N TYR A 198 29.33 2.96 -5.85
CA TYR A 198 29.87 4.32 -5.76
C TYR A 198 30.02 4.99 -7.13
N SER A 199 30.37 4.23 -8.17
CA SER A 199 30.57 4.75 -9.53
C SER A 199 29.27 5.07 -10.29
N LEU A 200 28.13 4.50 -9.89
CA LEU A 200 26.83 4.72 -10.57
C LEU A 200 26.10 5.97 -10.07
N VAL A 201 26.40 6.43 -8.85
CA VAL A 201 25.75 7.61 -8.26
C VAL A 201 26.46 8.90 -8.68
N GLN A 202 27.80 8.90 -8.78
CA GLN A 202 28.56 10.07 -9.25
C GLN A 202 28.32 10.43 -10.72
N SER A 203 27.85 9.49 -11.55
CA SER A 203 27.65 9.76 -12.98
C SER A 203 26.29 10.39 -13.32
N LYS A 204 25.39 10.57 -12.34
CA LYS A 204 24.00 11.04 -12.59
C LYS A 204 23.62 12.34 -11.88
N PHE A 205 24.49 12.90 -11.04
CA PHE A 205 24.21 14.16 -10.36
C PHE A 205 25.49 15.04 -10.41
N PRO A 206 25.48 16.18 -11.13
CA PRO A 206 26.59 17.13 -11.12
C PRO A 206 26.74 17.85 -9.77
#